data_AF-A0A445E730-F1
#
_entry.id   AF-A0A445E730-F1
#
_cell.length_a   1.000
_cell.length_b   1.000
_cell.length_c   1.000
_cell.angle_alpha   90.00
_cell.angle_beta   90.00
_cell.angle_gamma   90.00
#
_symmetry.space_group_name_H-M   'P 1'
#
loop_
_entity.id
_entity.type
_entity.pdbx_description
1 polymer ?
#
loop_
_entity_poly.entity_id
_entity_poly.type
_entity_poly.pdbx_seq_one_letter_code
_entity_poly.pdbx_strand_id
1 'polypeptide(L)'
;MDPDISRWLAEFQLRSSAPDSVVADFLKSLNLSKPDNKLKKTLLLRILQSEITNASITEEALEVLEEIEAIDGNDAVPLLDFMRTAYCAIAVECTVKYLSATSDGVPSKEYLAAMARIWFGRVLKLEHSRSKLFSYELAQWMENIEAAVVDTEIYQRLAKLNTRYDAFSAVRVYLQKVWETMGPCFLDTLAEMTFKGMKKESASSVLLMEGVGLNGGHEGKEQLEERAEGSVDGTQEPAKGEKGMFYLVDFDVNGLSFLCCMCCLQIFCLLVISVQCTIVLDVLAFQAQIFGAG
;
A
#
# COMPACT_ATOMS: atom_id res chain seq x y z
N MET A 1 -29.60 6.28 11.71
CA MET A 1 -28.35 7.02 12.01
C MET A 1 -28.28 8.18 11.03
N ASP A 2 -27.74 9.32 11.44
CA ASP A 2 -27.54 10.44 10.51
C ASP A 2 -26.64 9.99 9.32
N PRO A 3 -26.99 10.30 8.06
CA PRO A 3 -26.24 9.84 6.89
C PRO A 3 -24.78 10.28 6.87
N ASP A 4 -24.47 11.46 7.41
CA ASP A 4 -23.11 12.00 7.44
C ASP A 4 -22.29 11.29 8.53
N ILE A 5 -22.89 11.03 9.69
CA ILE A 5 -22.27 10.23 10.75
C ILE A 5 -21.97 8.81 10.24
N SER A 6 -22.91 8.16 9.55
CA SER A 6 -22.69 6.84 8.96
C SER A 6 -21.53 6.83 7.96
N ARG A 7 -21.40 7.89 7.15
CA ARG A 7 -20.32 8.04 6.18
C ARG A 7 -18.96 8.21 6.87
N TRP A 8 -18.86 9.04 7.90
CA TRP A 8 -17.61 9.23 8.64
C TRP A 8 -17.16 7.96 9.34
N LEU A 9 -18.10 7.22 9.92
CA LEU A 9 -17.82 5.91 10.52
C LEU A 9 -17.35 4.89 9.48
N ALA A 10 -17.99 4.84 8.32
CA ALA A 10 -17.56 3.95 7.23
C ALA A 10 -16.15 4.30 6.73
N GLU A 11 -15.86 5.58 6.48
CA GLU A 11 -14.54 6.04 6.04
C GLU A 11 -13.45 5.70 7.06
N PHE A 12 -13.71 5.94 8.35
CA PHE A 12 -12.79 5.59 9.42
C PHE A 12 -12.52 4.09 9.48
N GLN A 13 -13.57 3.27 9.41
CA GLN A 13 -13.42 1.82 9.49
C GLN A 13 -12.65 1.25 8.28
N LEU A 14 -12.91 1.75 7.08
CA LEU A 14 -12.20 1.35 5.85
C LEU A 14 -10.71 1.68 5.89
N ARG A 15 -10.32 2.72 6.61
CA ARG A 15 -8.91 3.16 6.75
C ARG A 15 -8.19 2.53 7.94
N SER A 16 -8.92 1.82 8.81
CA SER A 16 -8.36 1.18 9.98
C SER A 16 -7.52 -0.06 9.64
N SER A 17 -6.72 -0.57 10.58
CA SER A 17 -6.02 -1.85 10.43
C SER A 17 -6.88 -3.08 10.79
N ALA A 18 -8.19 -2.90 10.97
CA ALA A 18 -9.08 -3.99 11.36
C ALA A 18 -9.13 -5.10 10.29
N PRO A 19 -9.47 -6.36 10.64
CA PRO A 19 -9.68 -7.42 9.66
C PRO A 19 -10.86 -7.13 8.72
N ASP A 20 -10.80 -7.59 7.47
CA ASP A 20 -11.83 -7.32 6.46
C ASP A 20 -13.21 -7.88 6.83
N SER A 21 -13.28 -8.99 7.56
CA SER A 21 -14.54 -9.53 8.09
C SER A 21 -15.23 -8.53 9.02
N VAL A 22 -14.48 -7.90 9.91
CA VAL A 22 -14.98 -6.88 10.84
C VAL A 22 -15.45 -5.64 10.09
N VAL A 23 -14.67 -5.20 9.09
CA VAL A 23 -15.03 -4.07 8.23
C VAL A 23 -16.33 -4.36 7.48
N ALA A 24 -16.45 -5.56 6.87
CA ALA A 24 -17.63 -5.95 6.11
C ALA A 24 -18.89 -6.02 6.99
N ASP A 25 -18.81 -6.65 8.15
CA ASP A 25 -19.95 -6.74 9.09
C ASP A 25 -20.37 -5.35 9.59
N PHE A 26 -19.40 -4.47 9.85
CA PHE A 26 -19.66 -3.10 10.23
C PHE A 26 -20.37 -2.32 9.12
N LEU A 27 -19.87 -2.39 7.88
CA LEU A 27 -20.47 -1.68 6.74
C LEU A 27 -21.89 -2.19 6.43
N LYS A 28 -22.14 -3.51 6.56
CA LYS A 28 -23.49 -4.09 6.45
C LYS A 28 -24.45 -3.51 7.48
N SER A 29 -23.99 -3.24 8.70
CA SER A 29 -24.83 -2.68 9.77
C SER A 29 -25.19 -1.20 9.57
N LEU A 30 -24.36 -0.45 8.83
CA LEU A 30 -24.50 1.00 8.68
C LEU A 30 -25.64 1.45 7.75
N ASN A 31 -26.22 0.55 6.94
CA ASN A 31 -27.28 0.87 5.97
C ASN A 31 -26.96 2.12 5.13
N LEU A 32 -25.79 2.15 4.50
CA LEU A 32 -25.30 3.30 3.75
C LEU A 32 -26.24 3.62 2.57
N SER A 33 -26.90 4.78 2.60
CA SER A 33 -27.56 5.33 1.40
C SER A 33 -26.49 5.74 0.39
N LYS A 34 -26.67 5.36 -0.89
CA LYS A 34 -25.82 5.66 -2.07
C LYS A 34 -24.45 6.31 -1.73
N PRO A 35 -23.34 5.54 -1.73
CA PRO A 35 -22.03 6.08 -1.37
C PRO A 35 -21.57 7.17 -2.36
N ASP A 36 -20.94 8.22 -1.83
CA ASP A 36 -20.31 9.26 -2.63
C ASP A 36 -18.98 8.78 -3.22
N ASN A 37 -18.42 9.55 -4.16
CA ASN A 37 -17.17 9.22 -4.84
C ASN A 37 -16.00 9.01 -3.86
N LYS A 38 -15.95 9.81 -2.78
CA LYS A 38 -14.92 9.70 -1.75
C LYS A 38 -14.99 8.36 -1.01
N LEU A 39 -16.18 7.94 -0.59
CA LEU A 39 -16.36 6.67 0.11
C LEU A 39 -16.11 5.48 -0.82
N LYS A 40 -16.57 5.55 -2.08
CA LYS A 40 -16.26 4.54 -3.11
C LYS A 40 -14.75 4.39 -3.33
N LYS A 41 -14.03 5.50 -3.51
CA LYS A 41 -12.58 5.50 -3.63
C LYS A 41 -11.91 4.88 -2.40
N THR A 42 -12.38 5.22 -1.20
CA THR A 42 -11.83 4.66 0.04
C THR A 42 -12.04 3.15 0.13
N LEU A 43 -13.19 2.64 -0.32
CA LEU A 43 -13.46 1.19 -0.41
C LEU A 43 -12.53 0.50 -1.42
N LEU A 44 -12.35 1.08 -2.59
CA LEU A 44 -11.45 0.56 -3.63
C LEU A 44 -10.00 0.50 -3.15
N LEU A 45 -9.52 1.55 -2.48
CA LEU A 45 -8.20 1.56 -1.86
C LEU A 45 -8.07 0.50 -0.75
N ARG A 46 -9.15 0.24 -0.02
CA ARG A 46 -9.19 -0.83 0.96
C ARG A 46 -9.04 -2.20 0.31
N ILE A 47 -9.69 -2.45 -0.83
CA ILE A 47 -9.55 -3.72 -1.58
C ILE A 47 -8.08 -3.95 -1.98
N LEU A 48 -7.40 -2.94 -2.52
CA LEU A 48 -5.97 -3.04 -2.83
C LEU A 48 -5.10 -3.30 -1.58
N GLN A 49 -5.42 -2.65 -0.46
CA GLN A 49 -4.73 -2.89 0.81
C GLN A 49 -4.90 -4.33 1.29
N SER A 50 -6.10 -4.90 1.14
CA SER A 50 -6.40 -6.29 1.45
C SER A 50 -5.61 -7.26 0.58
N GLU A 51 -5.50 -7.01 -0.73
CA GLU A 51 -4.66 -7.81 -1.63
C GLU A 51 -3.19 -7.84 -1.19
N ILE A 52 -2.65 -6.68 -0.78
CA ILE A 52 -1.29 -6.59 -0.26
C ILE A 52 -1.13 -7.36 1.06
N THR A 53 -2.10 -7.25 1.96
CA THR A 53 -2.07 -7.92 3.27
C THR A 53 -2.18 -9.44 3.11
N ASN A 54 -2.98 -9.90 2.14
CA ASN A 54 -3.17 -11.30 1.81
C ASN A 54 -2.04 -11.90 0.96
N ALA A 55 -1.02 -11.10 0.65
CA ALA A 55 0.08 -11.48 -0.24
C ALA A 55 -0.39 -12.04 -1.59
N SER A 56 -1.54 -11.56 -2.10
CA SER A 56 -2.14 -12.01 -3.35
C SER A 56 -2.58 -10.81 -4.17
N ILE A 57 -1.82 -10.50 -5.23
CA ILE A 57 -2.19 -9.49 -6.23
C ILE A 57 -2.82 -10.21 -7.41
N THR A 58 -4.02 -9.75 -7.77
CA THR A 58 -4.87 -10.42 -8.77
C THR A 58 -5.22 -9.48 -9.92
N GLU A 59 -5.94 -9.99 -10.93
CA GLU A 59 -6.33 -9.16 -12.10
C GLU A 59 -7.35 -8.09 -11.69
N GLU A 60 -8.10 -8.37 -10.62
CA GLU A 60 -9.05 -7.51 -9.95
C GLU A 60 -8.41 -6.20 -9.46
N ALA A 61 -7.11 -6.21 -9.10
CA ALA A 61 -6.40 -4.97 -8.77
C ALA A 61 -6.31 -4.00 -9.96
N LEU A 62 -6.29 -4.48 -11.20
CA LEU A 62 -6.34 -3.63 -12.40
C LEU A 62 -7.71 -2.95 -12.50
N GLU A 63 -8.79 -3.71 -12.31
CA GLU A 63 -10.17 -3.16 -12.29
C GLU A 63 -10.32 -2.08 -11.24
N VAL A 64 -9.80 -2.33 -10.04
CA VAL A 64 -9.85 -1.37 -8.94
C VAL A 64 -9.13 -0.07 -9.29
N LEU A 65 -7.97 -0.13 -9.94
CA LEU A 65 -7.25 1.06 -10.39
C LEU A 65 -7.98 1.78 -11.53
N GLU A 66 -8.56 1.06 -12.49
CA GLU A 66 -9.38 1.64 -13.57
C GLU A 66 -10.59 2.40 -12.98
N GLU A 67 -11.26 1.84 -11.97
CA GLU A 67 -12.38 2.49 -11.27
C GLU A 67 -11.94 3.73 -10.49
N ILE A 68 -10.79 3.68 -9.82
CA ILE A 68 -10.25 4.86 -9.12
C ILE A 68 -9.92 5.99 -10.11
N GLU A 69 -9.36 5.67 -11.28
CA GLU A 69 -9.10 6.68 -12.33
C GLU A 69 -10.41 7.34 -12.76
N ALA A 70 -11.46 6.56 -12.98
CA ALA A 70 -12.76 7.08 -13.39
C ALA A 70 -13.36 8.02 -12.33
N ILE A 71 -13.20 7.69 -11.04
CA ILE A 71 -13.61 8.56 -9.93
C ILE A 71 -12.79 9.85 -9.93
N ASP A 72 -11.47 9.76 -10.00
CA ASP A 72 -10.56 10.92 -9.96
C ASP A 72 -10.74 11.85 -11.16
N GLY A 73 -11.05 11.30 -12.34
CA GLY A 73 -11.39 12.05 -13.53
C GLY A 73 -12.64 12.91 -13.37
N ASN A 74 -13.67 12.39 -12.68
CA ASN A 74 -14.90 13.13 -12.41
C ASN A 74 -14.69 14.25 -11.37
N ASP A 75 -13.80 14.01 -10.40
CA ASP A 75 -13.49 14.96 -9.32
C ASP A 75 -12.36 15.95 -9.69
N ALA A 76 -11.90 15.95 -10.96
CA ALA A 76 -10.80 16.76 -11.47
C ALA A 76 -9.47 16.60 -10.69
N VAL A 77 -9.27 15.43 -10.06
CA VAL A 77 -8.05 15.09 -9.33
C VAL A 77 -6.98 14.65 -10.36
N PRO A 78 -5.75 15.21 -10.30
CA PRO A 78 -4.66 14.76 -11.15
C PRO A 78 -4.33 13.28 -10.91
N LEU A 79 -4.08 12.53 -11.99
CA LEU A 79 -3.62 11.16 -11.87
C LEU A 79 -2.21 11.15 -11.26
N LEU A 80 -2.02 10.36 -10.21
CA LEU A 80 -0.70 10.17 -9.60
C LEU A 80 0.16 9.27 -10.50
N ASP A 81 1.41 9.67 -10.77
CA ASP A 81 2.35 8.87 -11.55
C ASP A 81 2.56 7.47 -10.94
N PHE A 82 2.55 7.39 -9.61
CA PHE A 82 2.61 6.13 -8.85
C PHE A 82 1.47 5.15 -9.20
N MET A 83 0.31 5.66 -9.61
CA MET A 83 -0.82 4.83 -10.04
C MET A 83 -0.54 4.14 -11.36
N ARG A 84 0.10 4.84 -12.32
CA ARG A 84 0.52 4.25 -13.60
C ARG A 84 1.57 3.17 -13.39
N THR A 85 2.53 3.44 -12.52
CA THR A 85 3.57 2.47 -12.15
C THR A 85 2.96 1.24 -11.49
N ALA A 86 2.01 1.41 -10.55
CA ALA A 86 1.31 0.30 -9.92
C ALA A 86 0.51 -0.52 -10.94
N TYR A 87 -0.27 0.12 -11.80
CA TYR A 87 -1.05 -0.54 -12.85
C TYR A 87 -0.14 -1.37 -13.78
N CYS A 88 0.95 -0.77 -14.24
CA CYS A 88 1.91 -1.44 -15.12
C CYS A 88 2.54 -2.66 -14.43
N ALA A 89 3.02 -2.51 -13.19
CA ALA A 89 3.63 -3.62 -12.45
C ALA A 89 2.65 -4.78 -12.19
N ILE A 90 1.39 -4.48 -11.86
CA ILE A 90 0.34 -5.50 -11.69
C ILE A 90 0.07 -6.23 -13.02
N ALA A 91 -0.08 -5.50 -14.13
CA ALA A 91 -0.36 -6.10 -15.43
C ALA A 91 0.76 -7.05 -15.87
N VAL A 92 2.02 -6.63 -15.64
CA VAL A 92 3.21 -7.44 -15.90
C VAL A 92 3.23 -8.68 -15.00
N GLU A 93 3.08 -8.54 -13.68
CA GLU A 93 3.05 -9.68 -12.75
C GLU A 93 1.93 -10.68 -13.08
N CYS A 94 0.71 -10.19 -13.33
CA CYS A 94 -0.43 -11.04 -13.64
C CYS A 94 -0.26 -11.81 -14.97
N THR A 95 0.71 -11.44 -15.80
CA THR A 95 1.03 -12.11 -17.06
C THR A 95 2.28 -12.99 -16.92
N VAL A 96 3.39 -12.39 -16.49
CA VAL A 96 4.73 -13.00 -16.41
C VAL A 96 4.81 -14.11 -15.37
N LYS A 97 3.96 -14.11 -14.33
CA LYS A 97 3.90 -15.21 -13.36
C LYS A 97 3.61 -16.59 -13.99
N TYR A 98 3.04 -16.62 -15.20
CA TYR A 98 2.79 -17.86 -15.94
C TYR A 98 3.99 -18.34 -16.78
N LEU A 99 5.06 -17.55 -16.86
CA LEU A 99 6.31 -17.89 -17.54
C LEU A 99 7.26 -18.69 -16.65
N SER A 100 7.26 -18.41 -15.35
CA SER A 100 8.12 -19.09 -14.37
C SER A 100 7.71 -20.56 -14.12
N ALA A 101 6.55 -20.97 -14.62
CA ALA A 101 6.00 -22.31 -14.46
C ALA A 101 6.41 -23.30 -15.57
N THR A 102 7.00 -22.86 -16.69
CA THR A 102 7.37 -23.76 -17.81
C THR A 102 8.88 -23.81 -18.04
N SER A 103 9.39 -25.01 -18.31
CA SER A 103 10.82 -25.28 -18.48
C SER A 103 11.25 -25.43 -19.95
N ASP A 104 10.30 -25.46 -20.87
CA ASP A 104 10.53 -25.78 -22.30
C ASP A 104 10.72 -24.54 -23.18
N GLY A 105 10.60 -23.32 -22.62
CA GLY A 105 10.69 -22.08 -23.37
C GLY A 105 9.51 -21.86 -24.33
N VAL A 106 8.43 -22.62 -24.16
CA VAL A 106 7.18 -22.47 -24.90
C VAL A 106 6.17 -21.72 -24.03
N PRO A 107 5.52 -20.67 -24.57
CA PRO A 107 4.47 -19.97 -23.85
C PRO A 107 3.34 -20.89 -23.40
N SER A 108 3.04 -20.88 -22.10
CA SER A 108 1.92 -21.63 -21.53
C SER A 108 0.58 -21.11 -22.05
N LYS A 109 -0.45 -21.96 -22.02
CA LYS A 109 -1.82 -21.53 -22.37
C LYS A 109 -2.31 -20.43 -21.42
N GLU A 110 -1.91 -20.51 -20.17
CA GLU A 110 -2.22 -19.55 -19.12
C GLU A 110 -1.58 -18.19 -19.42
N TYR A 111 -0.33 -18.18 -19.87
CA TYR A 111 0.36 -16.96 -20.31
C TYR A 111 -0.36 -16.32 -21.49
N LEU A 112 -0.66 -17.08 -22.55
CA LEU A 112 -1.37 -16.56 -23.74
C LEU A 112 -2.77 -16.05 -23.39
N ALA A 113 -3.47 -16.74 -22.49
CA ALA A 113 -4.79 -16.30 -22.03
C ALA A 113 -4.72 -15.02 -21.20
N ALA A 114 -3.73 -14.89 -20.30
CA ALA A 114 -3.48 -13.66 -19.55
C ALA A 114 -3.10 -12.50 -20.48
N MET A 115 -2.24 -12.77 -21.48
CA MET A 115 -1.88 -11.81 -22.52
C MET A 115 -3.12 -11.28 -23.27
N ALA A 116 -4.00 -12.18 -23.71
CA ALA A 116 -5.24 -11.82 -24.40
C ALA A 116 -6.18 -10.97 -23.53
N ARG A 117 -6.39 -11.32 -22.27
CA ARG A 117 -7.31 -10.58 -21.38
C ARG A 117 -6.74 -9.22 -20.97
N ILE A 118 -5.49 -9.19 -20.51
CA ILE A 118 -4.89 -8.01 -19.91
C ILE A 118 -4.43 -7.05 -21.01
N TRP A 119 -3.59 -7.51 -21.94
CA TRP A 119 -2.93 -6.61 -22.88
C TRP A 119 -3.82 -6.27 -24.06
N PHE A 120 -4.40 -7.28 -24.72
CA PHE A 120 -5.29 -7.06 -25.85
C PHE A 120 -6.72 -6.68 -25.45
N GLY A 121 -7.12 -6.98 -24.22
CA GLY A 121 -8.43 -6.59 -23.68
C GLY A 121 -8.39 -5.24 -22.96
N ARG A 122 -7.71 -5.18 -21.81
CA ARG A 122 -7.70 -3.99 -20.95
C ARG A 122 -6.76 -2.89 -21.46
N VAL A 123 -5.48 -3.18 -21.62
CA VAL A 123 -4.45 -2.18 -21.97
C VAL A 123 -4.75 -1.54 -23.33
N LEU A 124 -5.10 -2.35 -24.33
CA LEU A 124 -5.49 -1.84 -25.65
C LEU A 124 -6.73 -0.92 -25.54
N LYS A 125 -7.71 -1.24 -24.70
CA LYS A 125 -8.87 -0.37 -24.46
C LYS A 125 -8.44 0.95 -23.78
N LEU A 126 -7.47 0.93 -22.86
CA LEU A 126 -6.92 2.14 -22.25
C LEU A 126 -6.26 3.05 -23.30
N GLU A 127 -5.49 2.47 -24.23
CA GLU A 127 -4.88 3.20 -25.34
C GLU A 127 -5.94 3.88 -26.21
N HIS A 128 -6.95 3.13 -26.67
CA HIS A 128 -8.01 3.65 -27.54
C HIS A 128 -8.87 4.72 -26.87
N SER A 129 -9.13 4.57 -25.58
CA SER A 129 -9.90 5.54 -24.79
C SER A 129 -9.08 6.75 -24.35
N ARG A 130 -7.77 6.77 -24.64
CA ARG A 130 -6.81 7.79 -24.17
C ARG A 130 -6.86 7.95 -22.65
N SER A 131 -7.01 6.84 -21.93
CA SER A 131 -6.93 6.80 -20.48
C SER A 131 -5.58 7.37 -20.02
N LYS A 132 -5.59 8.09 -18.90
CA LYS A 132 -4.37 8.60 -18.27
C LYS A 132 -3.55 7.46 -17.68
N LEU A 133 -4.11 6.27 -17.44
CA LEU A 133 -3.37 5.09 -17.00
C LEU A 133 -2.43 4.55 -18.09
N PHE A 134 -2.74 4.78 -19.37
CA PHE A 134 -1.88 4.35 -20.46
C PHE A 134 -0.59 5.17 -20.46
N SER A 135 0.55 4.48 -20.36
CA SER A 135 1.88 5.09 -20.28
C SER A 135 2.82 4.51 -21.32
N TYR A 136 3.91 5.24 -21.62
CA TYR A 136 4.97 4.73 -22.49
C TYR A 136 5.59 3.44 -21.95
N GLU A 137 5.78 3.35 -20.63
CA GLU A 137 6.27 2.14 -19.97
C GLU A 137 5.34 0.94 -20.23
N LEU A 138 4.02 1.15 -20.13
CA LEU A 138 3.02 0.11 -20.39
C LEU A 138 3.06 -0.34 -21.87
N ALA A 139 3.21 0.58 -22.82
CA ALA A 139 3.37 0.24 -24.23
C ALA A 139 4.63 -0.60 -24.50
N GLN A 140 5.75 -0.24 -23.87
CA GLN A 140 7.00 -1.01 -23.99
C GLN A 140 6.86 -2.42 -23.39
N TRP A 141 6.12 -2.57 -22.30
CA TRP A 141 5.82 -3.89 -21.74
C TRP A 141 4.95 -4.74 -22.65
N MET A 142 3.98 -4.14 -23.34
CA MET A 142 3.15 -4.82 -24.33
C MET A 142 4.02 -5.44 -25.44
N GLU A 143 4.94 -4.65 -26.01
CA GLU A 143 5.88 -5.12 -27.04
C GLU A 143 6.73 -6.31 -26.54
N ASN A 144 7.28 -6.22 -25.33
CA ASN A 144 8.10 -7.30 -24.75
C ASN A 144 7.29 -8.57 -24.50
N ILE A 145 6.05 -8.44 -24.04
CA ILE A 145 5.16 -9.57 -23.75
C ILE A 145 4.72 -10.25 -25.04
N GLU A 146 4.42 -9.49 -26.08
CA GLU A 146 4.13 -10.05 -27.40
C GLU A 146 5.36 -10.75 -27.99
N ALA A 147 6.53 -10.12 -27.91
CA ALA A 147 7.77 -10.68 -28.46
C ALA A 147 8.18 -12.00 -27.78
N ALA A 148 7.91 -12.15 -26.49
CA ALA A 148 8.19 -13.39 -25.74
C ALA A 148 7.44 -14.62 -26.26
N VAL A 149 6.39 -14.44 -27.09
CA VAL A 149 5.68 -15.57 -27.72
C VAL A 149 6.56 -16.29 -28.75
N VAL A 150 7.43 -15.55 -29.43
CA VAL A 150 8.27 -16.06 -30.53
C VAL A 150 9.75 -16.06 -30.19
N ASP A 151 10.19 -15.16 -29.31
CA ASP A 151 11.58 -14.98 -28.92
C ASP A 151 11.87 -15.63 -27.56
N THR A 152 12.58 -16.75 -27.59
CA THR A 152 12.96 -17.50 -26.39
C THR A 152 13.93 -16.73 -25.48
N GLU A 153 14.75 -15.81 -26.01
CA GLU A 153 15.65 -14.99 -25.18
C GLU A 153 14.84 -14.01 -24.34
N ILE A 154 13.89 -13.32 -24.97
CA ILE A 154 12.96 -12.41 -24.27
C ILE A 154 12.14 -13.21 -23.26
N TYR A 155 11.59 -14.36 -23.66
CA TYR A 155 10.88 -15.27 -22.76
C TYR A 155 11.67 -15.58 -21.49
N GLN A 156 12.92 -16.05 -21.65
CA GLN A 156 13.77 -16.42 -20.52
C GLN A 156 14.17 -15.22 -19.66
N ARG A 157 14.34 -14.05 -20.27
CA ARG A 157 14.60 -12.80 -19.54
C ARG A 157 13.41 -12.44 -18.66
N LEU A 158 12.19 -12.47 -19.21
CA LEU A 158 10.97 -12.15 -18.47
C LEU A 158 10.72 -13.14 -17.31
N ALA A 159 10.93 -14.44 -17.55
CA ALA A 159 10.75 -15.47 -16.53
C ALA A 159 11.68 -15.33 -15.30
N LYS A 160 12.79 -14.60 -15.43
CA LYS A 160 13.77 -14.37 -14.36
C LYS A 160 13.49 -13.11 -13.53
N LEU A 161 12.54 -12.28 -13.95
CA LEU A 161 12.21 -11.04 -13.26
C LEU A 161 11.47 -11.32 -11.95
N ASN A 162 11.68 -10.48 -10.94
CA ASN A 162 10.94 -10.52 -9.70
C ASN A 162 9.69 -9.62 -9.77
N THR A 163 8.85 -9.88 -10.78
CA THR A 163 7.65 -9.09 -11.08
C THR A 163 6.68 -9.03 -9.90
N ARG A 164 6.66 -10.08 -9.07
CA ARG A 164 5.88 -10.11 -7.84
C ARG A 164 6.34 -9.01 -6.89
N TYR A 165 7.62 -8.97 -6.55
CA TYR A 165 8.13 -7.92 -5.67
C TYR A 165 7.85 -6.53 -6.23
N ASP A 166 8.05 -6.33 -7.53
CA ASP A 166 7.83 -5.05 -8.20
C ASP A 166 6.35 -4.61 -8.10
N ALA A 167 5.40 -5.52 -8.34
CA ALA A 167 3.98 -5.25 -8.18
C ALA A 167 3.61 -4.89 -6.72
N PHE A 168 4.07 -5.67 -5.75
CA PHE A 168 3.82 -5.38 -4.33
C PHE A 168 4.41 -4.04 -3.89
N SER A 169 5.63 -3.74 -4.33
CA SER A 169 6.32 -2.49 -4.03
C SER A 169 5.57 -1.29 -4.63
N ALA A 170 5.21 -1.36 -5.91
CA ALA A 170 4.52 -0.28 -6.61
C ALA A 170 3.14 0.02 -5.99
N VAL A 171 2.37 -1.02 -5.66
CA VAL A 171 1.05 -0.85 -5.01
C VAL A 171 1.19 -0.26 -3.61
N ARG A 172 2.20 -0.67 -2.82
CA ARG A 172 2.45 -0.07 -1.49
C ARG A 172 2.79 1.41 -1.59
N VAL A 173 3.66 1.79 -2.54
CA VAL A 173 4.01 3.19 -2.78
C VAL A 173 2.77 3.98 -3.20
N TYR A 174 1.96 3.43 -4.11
CA TYR A 174 0.70 4.06 -4.52
C TYR A 174 -0.25 4.27 -3.33
N LEU A 175 -0.53 3.22 -2.55
CA LEU A 175 -1.38 3.28 -1.36
C LEU A 175 -0.88 4.32 -0.36
N GLN A 176 0.42 4.33 -0.07
CA GLN A 176 1.01 5.34 0.81
C GLN A 176 0.73 6.76 0.29
N LYS A 177 0.99 7.02 -0.99
CA LYS A 177 0.86 8.35 -1.58
C LYS A 177 -0.59 8.84 -1.65
N VAL A 178 -1.53 7.94 -1.95
CA VAL A 178 -2.95 8.31 -2.00
C VAL A 178 -3.51 8.56 -0.60
N TRP A 179 -3.12 7.77 0.42
CA TRP A 179 -3.52 8.04 1.80
C TRP A 179 -2.94 9.34 2.33
N GLU A 180 -1.67 9.64 2.04
CA GLU A 180 -1.04 10.94 2.34
C GLU A 180 -1.82 12.10 1.70
N THR A 181 -2.23 11.94 0.44
CA THR A 181 -2.96 12.97 -0.31
C THR A 181 -4.38 13.18 0.22
N MET A 182 -5.07 12.11 0.63
CA MET A 182 -6.41 12.20 1.18
C MET A 182 -6.46 12.77 2.61
N GLY A 183 -5.33 12.80 3.33
CA GLY A 183 -5.24 13.28 4.70
C GLY A 183 -5.96 12.38 5.72
N PRO A 184 -5.95 12.74 7.01
CA PRO A 184 -6.68 12.01 8.06
C PRO A 184 -8.18 12.03 7.79
N CYS A 185 -8.91 11.00 8.26
CA CYS A 185 -10.36 11.06 8.15
C CYS A 185 -10.94 12.09 9.13
N PHE A 186 -12.22 12.41 8.98
CA PHE A 186 -12.87 13.41 9.83
C PHE A 186 -12.81 13.03 11.33
N LEU A 187 -13.03 11.74 11.65
CA LEU A 187 -13.00 11.26 13.03
C LEU A 187 -11.58 11.32 13.65
N ASP A 188 -10.54 11.03 12.87
CA ASP A 188 -9.15 11.22 13.31
C ASP A 188 -8.87 12.69 13.63
N THR A 189 -9.34 13.58 12.77
CA THR A 189 -9.15 15.03 12.94
C THR A 189 -9.86 15.53 14.21
N LEU A 190 -11.08 15.06 14.50
CA LEU A 190 -11.79 15.37 15.74
C LEU A 190 -11.07 14.81 16.98
N ALA A 191 -10.56 13.58 16.91
CA ALA A 191 -9.80 12.96 18.00
C ALA A 191 -8.52 13.77 18.30
N GLU A 192 -7.82 14.24 17.28
CA GLU A 192 -6.67 15.13 17.47
C GLU A 192 -7.04 16.47 18.11
N MET A 193 -8.13 17.10 17.68
CA MET A 193 -8.57 18.39 18.21
C MET A 193 -8.97 18.29 19.69
N THR A 194 -9.71 17.25 20.07
CA THR A 194 -10.11 16.99 21.46
C THR A 194 -8.89 16.74 22.36
N PHE A 195 -7.92 15.94 21.89
CA PHE A 195 -6.67 15.71 22.60
C PHE A 195 -5.83 17.00 22.77
N LYS A 196 -5.76 17.85 21.73
CA LYS A 196 -5.08 19.16 21.79
C LYS A 196 -5.80 20.14 22.72
N GLY A 197 -7.14 20.12 22.78
CA GLY A 197 -7.96 20.92 23.69
C GLY A 197 -7.71 20.56 25.16
N MET A 198 -7.69 19.25 25.48
CA MET A 198 -7.38 18.75 26.82
C MET A 198 -5.98 19.16 27.30
N LYS A 199 -4.98 19.19 26.41
CA LYS A 199 -3.63 19.67 26.75
C LYS A 199 -3.57 21.17 27.04
N LYS A 200 -4.37 21.99 26.35
CA LYS A 200 -4.43 23.44 26.61
C LYS A 200 -5.12 23.77 27.93
N GLU A 201 -6.18 23.03 28.27
CA GLU A 201 -6.86 23.18 29.57
C GLU A 201 -5.98 22.72 30.74
N SER A 202 -5.24 21.61 30.57
CA SER A 202 -4.28 21.14 31.58
C SER A 202 -3.08 22.09 31.75
N ALA A 203 -2.65 22.82 30.71
CA ALA A 203 -1.62 23.84 30.83
C ALA A 203 -2.15 25.13 31.47
N SER A 204 -3.42 25.47 31.25
CA SER A 204 -4.07 26.63 31.87
C SER A 204 -4.38 26.41 33.36
N SER A 205 -4.60 25.15 33.80
CA SER A 205 -4.80 24.83 35.21
C SER A 205 -3.50 24.79 36.03
N VAL A 206 -2.34 24.60 35.38
CA VAL A 206 -1.02 24.59 36.05
C VAL A 206 -0.55 26.01 36.40
N LEU A 207 -0.97 27.04 35.66
CA LEU A 207 -0.60 28.44 35.92
C LEU A 207 -1.35 29.11 37.10
N LEU A 208 -2.26 28.41 37.78
CA LEU A 208 -2.99 28.95 38.95
C LEU A 208 -2.51 28.40 40.30
N MET A 209 -1.43 27.61 40.34
CA MET A 209 -0.86 27.06 41.58
C MET A 209 0.53 27.60 41.94
N GLU A 210 1.20 28.38 41.09
CA GLU A 210 2.47 29.03 41.43
C GLU A 210 2.22 30.45 41.98
N GLY A 211 1.69 30.51 43.20
CA GLY A 211 1.27 31.75 43.82
C GLY A 211 1.39 31.78 45.34
N VAL A 212 2.46 31.22 45.92
CA VAL A 212 2.90 31.55 47.29
C VAL A 212 4.43 31.51 47.33
N GLY A 213 5.06 32.70 47.41
CA GLY A 213 6.51 32.84 47.47
C GLY A 213 7.12 32.52 48.82
N LEU A 214 8.46 32.53 48.90
CA LEU A 214 9.27 33.32 49.83
C LEU A 214 10.78 33.18 49.53
N ASN A 215 11.37 34.29 49.08
CA ASN A 215 12.69 34.89 49.37
C ASN A 215 14.01 34.09 49.52
N GLY A 216 15.04 34.70 48.91
CA GLY A 216 16.47 34.66 49.25
C GLY A 216 17.31 34.16 48.07
N GLY A 217 18.09 34.92 47.30
CA GLY A 217 18.90 36.11 47.59
C GLY A 217 20.37 35.69 47.76
N HIS A 218 21.19 35.76 46.70
CA HIS A 218 22.46 36.51 46.64
C HIS A 218 23.24 36.30 45.33
N GLU A 219 23.99 37.34 44.98
CA GLU A 219 24.78 37.66 43.79
C GLU A 219 26.04 36.81 43.56
N GLY A 220 26.58 36.84 42.33
CA GLY A 220 28.00 36.55 42.08
C GLY A 220 28.38 36.40 40.60
N LYS A 221 29.22 37.32 40.12
CA LYS A 221 29.86 37.41 38.79
C LYS A 221 30.75 36.17 38.52
N GLU A 222 31.22 35.84 37.31
CA GLU A 222 32.22 36.57 36.52
C GLU A 222 32.57 35.79 35.22
N GLN A 223 33.24 36.48 34.31
CA GLN A 223 33.52 36.16 32.90
C GLN A 223 34.81 35.33 32.68
N LEU A 224 35.09 35.11 31.37
CA LEU A 224 36.38 34.81 30.68
C LEU A 224 36.64 33.32 30.41
N GLU A 225 36.67 32.83 29.16
CA GLU A 225 37.50 33.12 27.97
C GLU A 225 38.84 32.36 27.96
N GLU A 226 38.98 31.41 27.03
CA GLU A 226 40.16 31.10 26.16
C GLU A 226 39.85 29.79 25.38
N ARG A 227 39.88 29.70 24.04
CA ARG A 227 41.02 29.64 23.08
C ARG A 227 42.15 28.70 23.57
N ALA A 228 42.83 27.86 22.81
CA ALA A 228 43.05 27.65 21.40
C ALA A 228 43.68 26.23 21.25
N GLU A 229 43.45 25.54 20.12
CA GLU A 229 44.50 25.11 19.15
C GLU A 229 45.33 23.83 19.46
N GLY A 230 45.59 23.06 18.39
CA GLY A 230 46.61 22.00 18.32
C GLY A 230 46.08 20.69 17.70
N SER A 231 46.03 20.54 16.38
CA SER A 231 47.12 20.05 15.49
C SER A 231 47.27 18.52 15.51
N VAL A 232 46.70 17.81 14.52
CA VAL A 232 47.33 17.18 13.32
C VAL A 232 48.12 15.89 13.58
N ASP A 233 47.75 14.88 12.79
CA ASP A 233 48.55 13.79 12.14
C ASP A 233 47.88 12.44 12.44
N GLY A 234 47.58 11.53 11.52
CA GLY A 234 47.97 11.33 10.14
C GLY A 234 48.06 9.82 9.92
N THR A 235 47.38 9.31 8.89
CA THR A 235 47.66 8.04 8.19
C THR A 235 47.41 6.71 8.93
N GLN A 236 46.51 5.85 8.41
CA GLN A 236 46.87 4.66 7.61
C GLN A 236 45.64 3.77 7.33
N GLU A 237 45.43 3.44 6.06
CA GLU A 237 44.61 2.31 5.61
C GLU A 237 45.37 0.98 5.86
N PRO A 238 44.67 -0.16 6.06
CA PRO A 238 44.63 -1.14 4.97
C PRO A 238 43.35 -2.00 4.85
N ALA A 239 42.96 -2.23 3.60
CA ALA A 239 42.55 -3.48 2.93
C ALA A 239 41.60 -4.53 3.59
N LYS A 240 40.51 -4.78 2.85
CA LYS A 240 39.83 -6.07 2.53
C LYS A 240 39.39 -7.02 3.66
N GLY A 241 38.07 -7.18 3.75
CA GLY A 241 37.42 -8.38 4.26
C GLY A 241 35.94 -8.41 3.87
N GLU A 242 35.57 -9.31 2.96
CA GLU A 242 34.17 -9.67 2.66
C GLU A 242 33.47 -10.08 3.95
N LYS A 243 32.38 -9.38 4.29
CA LYS A 243 31.35 -9.88 5.21
C LYS A 243 30.01 -9.67 4.53
N GLY A 244 29.35 -10.80 4.24
CA GLY A 244 27.97 -10.82 3.79
C GLY A 244 27.09 -10.09 4.80
N MET A 245 26.52 -8.97 4.35
CA MET A 245 25.54 -8.21 5.10
C MET A 245 24.20 -8.91 4.93
N PHE A 246 23.93 -9.88 5.80
CA PHE A 246 22.55 -10.31 6.05
C PHE A 246 21.87 -9.16 6.78
N TYR A 247 20.99 -8.44 6.08
CA TYR A 247 20.02 -7.59 6.75
C TYR A 247 19.00 -8.52 7.42
N LEU A 248 19.21 -8.77 8.71
CA LEU A 248 18.13 -9.13 9.62
C LEU A 248 17.20 -7.91 9.66
N VAL A 249 16.06 -8.01 8.98
CA VAL A 249 14.93 -7.12 9.24
C VAL A 249 14.25 -7.71 10.47
N ASP A 250 14.58 -7.17 11.64
CA ASP A 250 13.82 -7.44 12.85
C ASP A 250 12.38 -6.94 12.64
N PHE A 251 11.45 -7.88 12.54
CA PHE A 251 10.03 -7.60 12.57
C PHE A 251 9.58 -7.76 14.03
N ASP A 252 9.58 -6.67 14.79
CA ASP A 252 9.02 -6.67 16.13
C ASP A 252 7.49 -6.52 16.04
N VAL A 253 6.79 -7.66 16.06
CA VAL A 253 5.38 -7.72 16.37
C VAL A 253 5.24 -8.65 17.57
N ASN A 254 5.16 -8.05 18.76
CA ASN A 254 4.70 -8.69 19.99
C ASN A 254 5.52 -9.89 20.49
N GLY A 255 6.85 -9.78 20.55
CA GLY A 255 7.65 -10.54 21.53
C GLY A 255 7.58 -12.08 21.46
N LEU A 256 7.33 -12.68 20.29
CA LEU A 256 7.36 -14.14 20.10
C LEU A 256 8.34 -14.51 18.99
N SER A 257 9.52 -15.00 19.40
CA SER A 257 10.53 -15.54 18.49
C SER A 257 10.08 -16.91 17.98
N PHE A 258 9.70 -17.03 16.71
CA PHE A 258 9.44 -18.32 16.07
C PHE A 258 10.64 -18.74 15.21
N LEU A 259 11.36 -19.78 15.66
CA LEU A 259 12.31 -20.53 14.84
C LEU A 259 11.50 -21.39 13.85
N CYS A 260 11.33 -20.94 12.61
CA CYS A 260 10.56 -21.69 11.62
C CYS A 260 11.46 -22.70 10.89
N CYS A 261 11.30 -23.98 11.24
CA CYS A 261 11.87 -25.12 10.52
C CYS A 261 11.04 -25.40 9.25
N MET A 262 11.72 -25.78 8.15
CA MET A 262 11.15 -25.93 6.79
C MET A 262 9.93 -26.85 6.66
N CYS A 263 9.59 -27.66 7.68
CA CYS A 263 8.41 -28.52 7.67
C CYS A 263 7.08 -27.77 7.91
N CYS A 264 7.09 -26.56 8.48
CA CYS A 264 5.85 -25.81 8.75
C CYS A 264 5.24 -25.13 7.52
N LEU A 265 6.02 -24.92 6.45
CA LEU A 265 5.57 -24.19 5.26
C LEU A 265 4.48 -24.92 4.46
N GLN A 266 4.51 -26.26 4.44
CA GLN A 266 3.58 -27.05 3.62
C GLN A 266 2.16 -27.11 4.20
N ILE A 267 2.04 -27.12 5.53
CA ILE A 267 0.74 -27.13 6.23
C ILE A 267 0.13 -25.72 6.24
N PHE A 268 0.96 -24.68 6.34
CA PHE A 268 0.52 -23.29 6.21
C PHE A 268 -0.02 -22.99 4.81
N CYS A 269 0.61 -23.48 3.74
CA CYS A 269 0.12 -23.29 2.37
C CYS A 269 -1.28 -23.88 2.15
N LEU A 270 -1.61 -25.04 2.74
CA LEU A 270 -2.92 -25.67 2.54
C LEU A 270 -4.04 -25.03 3.38
N LEU A 271 -3.72 -24.55 4.59
CA LEU A 271 -4.67 -23.82 5.44
C LEU A 271 -4.96 -22.41 4.90
N VAL A 272 -3.96 -21.74 4.33
CA VAL A 272 -4.11 -20.43 3.72
C VAL A 272 -5.03 -20.49 2.49
N ILE A 273 -4.89 -21.52 1.63
CA ILE A 273 -5.77 -21.71 0.45
C ILE A 273 -7.24 -21.97 0.84
N SER A 274 -7.48 -22.74 1.91
CA SER A 274 -8.85 -23.09 2.34
C SER A 274 -9.58 -21.93 3.02
N VAL A 275 -8.87 -21.03 3.69
CA VAL A 275 -9.45 -19.83 4.33
C VAL A 275 -9.63 -18.70 3.31
N GLN A 276 -8.77 -18.63 2.29
CA GLN A 276 -8.84 -17.63 1.21
C GLN A 276 -10.09 -17.79 0.32
N CYS A 277 -10.59 -19.01 0.09
CA CYS A 277 -11.78 -19.21 -0.75
C CYS A 277 -13.07 -18.63 -0.14
N THR A 278 -13.21 -18.63 1.20
CA THR A 278 -14.43 -18.13 1.85
C THR A 278 -14.44 -16.61 1.99
N ILE A 279 -13.27 -16.00 2.24
CA ILE A 279 -13.15 -14.55 2.49
C ILE A 279 -13.29 -13.74 1.19
N VAL A 280 -12.73 -14.22 0.08
CA VAL A 280 -12.87 -13.57 -1.24
C VAL A 280 -14.33 -13.54 -1.69
N LEU A 281 -15.12 -14.58 -1.38
CA LEU A 281 -16.54 -14.64 -1.72
C LEU A 281 -17.37 -13.61 -0.95
N ASP A 282 -17.06 -13.35 0.33
CA ASP A 282 -17.80 -12.38 1.14
C ASP A 282 -17.51 -10.92 0.74
N VAL A 283 -16.28 -10.61 0.32
CA VAL A 283 -15.90 -9.28 -0.18
C VAL A 283 -16.49 -9.03 -1.56
N LEU A 284 -16.45 -10.01 -2.47
CA LEU A 284 -17.08 -9.91 -3.79
C LEU A 284 -18.61 -9.82 -3.71
N ALA A 285 -19.24 -10.53 -2.77
CA ALA A 285 -20.68 -10.41 -2.53
C ALA A 285 -21.07 -9.01 -2.03
N PHE A 286 -20.22 -8.39 -1.20
CA PHE A 286 -20.41 -7.02 -0.74
C PHE A 286 -20.16 -5.99 -1.87
N GLN A 287 -19.17 -6.23 -2.73
CA GLN A 287 -18.92 -5.42 -3.92
C GLN A 287 -20.12 -5.47 -4.89
N ALA A 288 -20.67 -6.66 -5.16
CA ALA A 288 -21.87 -6.80 -5.99
C ALA A 288 -23.10 -6.06 -5.42
N GLN A 289 -23.21 -5.96 -4.08
CA GLN A 289 -24.30 -5.24 -3.41
C GLN A 289 -24.13 -3.71 -3.45
N ILE A 290 -22.90 -3.22 -3.56
CA ILE A 290 -22.60 -1.78 -3.69
C ILE A 290 -22.63 -1.33 -5.15
N PHE A 291 -22.27 -2.19 -6.10
CA PHE A 291 -22.08 -1.85 -7.51
C PHE A 291 -23.14 -2.43 -8.48
N GLY A 292 -24.13 -3.23 -8.05
CA GLY A 292 -25.27 -3.68 -8.90
C GLY A 292 -26.64 -3.17 -8.39
N ALA A 293 -27.61 -2.73 -9.20
CA ALA A 293 -27.87 -2.92 -10.62
C ALA A 293 -28.16 -1.58 -11.36
N GLY A 294 -27.57 -1.42 -12.54
CA GLY A 294 -27.89 -0.42 -13.54
C GLY A 294 -27.57 -0.98 -14.92
#